data_AF-A0A932TS37-F1
#
_entry.id   AF-A0A932TS37-F1
#
_cell.length_a   1.000
_cell.length_b   1.000
_cell.length_c   1.000
_cell.angle_alpha   90.00
_cell.angle_beta   90.00
_cell.angle_gamma   90.00
#
_symmetry.space_group_name_H-M   'P 1'
#
loop_
_entity.id
_entity.type
_entity.pdbx_description
1 polymer ?
#
loop_
_entity_poly.entity_id
_entity_poly.type
_entity_poly.pdbx_seq_one_letter_code
_entity_poly.pdbx_strand_id
1 'polypeptide(L)' 'MGEVRARVKLTNAVDEALARRGTFPESQVHTYEADALVDTGAVRSVLPVQVVQQLDMDGTGRRLVPNPAHLDQPVTKVK' A
#
# COMPACT_ATOMS: atom_id res chain seq x y z
N MET A 1 23.86 -9.21 -4.41
CA MET A 1 22.64 -9.68 -3.72
C MET A 1 21.50 -9.53 -4.72
N GLY A 2 20.74 -10.59 -5.01
CA GLY A 2 19.76 -10.60 -6.12
C GLY A 2 18.44 -9.91 -5.79
N GLU A 3 17.62 -9.64 -6.81
CA GLU A 3 16.25 -9.14 -6.67
C GLU A 3 15.39 -10.18 -5.92
N VAL A 4 14.68 -9.75 -4.87
CA VAL A 4 13.76 -10.60 -4.11
C VAL A 4 12.33 -10.13 -4.33
N ARG A 5 11.47 -11.03 -4.82
CA ARG A 5 10.03 -10.80 -4.95
C ARG A 5 9.24 -11.69 -4.01
N ALA A 6 8.17 -11.15 -3.46
CA ALA A 6 7.26 -11.89 -2.60
C ALA A 6 5.81 -11.54 -2.96
N ARG A 7 4.94 -12.55 -2.91
CA ARG A 7 3.50 -12.32 -2.91
C ARG A 7 3.10 -11.73 -1.57
N VAL A 8 2.48 -10.56 -1.59
CA VAL A 8 2.07 -9.83 -0.39
C VAL A 8 0.59 -9.51 -0.44
N LYS A 9 -0.03 -9.45 0.74
CA LYS A 9 -1.38 -8.92 0.94
C LYS A 9 -1.28 -7.64 1.74
N LEU A 10 -1.60 -6.52 1.11
CA LEU A 10 -1.77 -5.24 1.77
C LEU A 10 -3.18 -5.19 2.35
N THR A 11 -3.30 -4.65 3.56
CA THR A 11 -4.58 -4.52 4.28
C THR A 11 -4.67 -3.11 4.82
N ASN A 12 -5.81 -2.44 4.67
CA ASN A 12 -6.03 -1.15 5.29
C ASN A 12 -5.99 -1.32 6.82
N ALA A 13 -5.02 -0.67 7.46
CA ALA A 13 -4.77 -0.83 8.90
C ALA A 13 -5.90 -0.26 9.77
N VAL A 14 -6.61 0.78 9.30
CA VAL A 14 -7.72 1.38 10.04
C VAL A 14 -8.93 0.44 10.00
N ASP A 15 -9.28 -0.05 8.82
CA ASP A 15 -10.37 -1.00 8.64
C ASP A 15 -10.15 -2.26 9.47
N GLU A 16 -8.95 -2.84 9.38
CA GLU A 16 -8.59 -4.04 10.14
C GLU A 16 -8.64 -3.78 11.66
N ALA A 17 -8.24 -2.60 12.11
CA ALA A 17 -8.31 -2.23 13.53
C ALA A 17 -9.76 -2.05 14.00
N LEU A 18 -10.64 -1.46 13.19
CA LEU A 18 -12.06 -1.30 13.51
C LEU A 18 -12.81 -2.64 13.44
N ALA A 19 -12.47 -3.49 12.48
CA ALA A 19 -13.03 -4.83 12.36
C ALA A 19 -12.66 -5.70 13.56
N ARG A 20 -11.39 -5.66 13.98
CA ARG A 20 -10.93 -6.32 15.22
C ARG A 20 -11.63 -5.80 16.48
N ARG A 21 -12.17 -4.57 16.46
CA ARG A 21 -12.96 -3.98 17.55
C ARG A 21 -14.46 -4.26 17.43
N GLY A 22 -14.91 -4.92 16.37
CA GLY A 22 -16.32 -5.24 16.12
C GLY A 22 -17.17 -4.06 15.62
N THR A 23 -16.56 -2.93 15.27
CA THR A 23 -17.27 -1.72 14.82
C THR A 23 -17.25 -1.56 13.31
N PHE A 24 -16.66 -2.51 12.58
CA PHE A 24 -16.59 -2.53 11.13
C PHE A 24 -16.68 -3.98 10.63
N PRO A 25 -17.43 -4.28 9.55
CA PRO A 25 -17.55 -5.65 9.06
C PRO A 25 -16.22 -6.16 8.51
N GLU A 26 -15.79 -7.36 8.91
CA GLU A 26 -14.57 -7.99 8.38
C GLU A 26 -14.61 -8.16 6.85
N SER A 27 -15.81 -8.40 6.29
CA SER A 27 -16.02 -8.52 4.85
C SER A 27 -15.84 -7.22 4.07
N GLN A 28 -15.77 -6.08 4.76
CA GLN A 28 -15.58 -4.76 4.16
C GLN A 28 -14.15 -4.24 4.34
N VAL A 29 -13.24 -5.01 4.96
CA VAL A 29 -11.84 -4.62 5.12
C VAL A 29 -11.16 -4.57 3.76
N HIS A 30 -10.65 -3.39 3.39
CA HIS A 30 -9.97 -3.22 2.12
C HIS A 30 -8.64 -3.96 2.11
N THR A 31 -8.44 -4.79 1.08
CA THR A 31 -7.22 -5.57 0.89
C THR A 31 -6.79 -5.58 -0.58
N TYR A 32 -5.50 -5.75 -0.82
CA TYR A 32 -4.92 -5.81 -2.16
C TYR A 32 -3.77 -6.81 -2.19
N GLU A 33 -3.78 -7.72 -3.16
CA GLU A 33 -2.74 -8.73 -3.34
C GLU A 33 -1.89 -8.43 -4.57
N ALA A 34 -0.58 -8.54 -4.43
CA ALA A 34 0.37 -8.36 -5.53
C ALA A 34 1.70 -9.09 -5.29
N ASP A 35 2.43 -9.35 -6.37
CA ASP A 35 3.83 -9.72 -6.30
C ASP A 35 4.68 -8.44 -6.21
N ALA A 36 5.29 -8.21 -5.04
CA ALA A 36 6.01 -6.98 -4.73
C ALA A 36 7.53 -7.23 -4.64
N LEU A 37 8.30 -6.18 -4.97
CA LEU A 37 9.75 -6.14 -4.78
C LEU A 37 10.07 -5.86 -3.32
N VAL A 38 10.99 -6.64 -2.73
CA VAL A 38 11.57 -6.36 -1.41
C VAL A 38 12.79 -5.47 -1.60
N ASP A 39 12.64 -4.18 -1.31
CA ASP A 39 13.71 -3.18 -1.36
C ASP A 39 14.14 -2.78 0.06
N THR A 40 15.24 -3.35 0.55
CA THR A 40 15.79 -3.03 1.88
C THR A 40 16.40 -1.63 1.98
N GLY A 41 16.60 -0.94 0.85
CA GLY A 41 17.05 0.45 0.81
C GLY A 41 15.91 1.47 0.97
N ALA A 42 14.65 1.03 0.82
CA ALA A 42 13.49 1.88 0.98
C ALA A 42 13.10 2.04 2.46
N VAL A 43 12.99 3.29 2.93
CA VAL A 43 12.50 3.62 4.28
C VAL A 43 10.96 3.60 4.37
N ARG A 44 10.28 3.62 3.22
CA ARG A 44 8.81 3.66 3.10
C ARG A 44 8.38 2.80 1.92
N SER A 45 7.22 2.17 2.06
CA SER A 45 6.59 1.44 0.96
C SER A 45 6.17 2.42 -0.15
N VAL A 46 6.36 1.99 -1.40
CA VAL A 46 5.98 2.75 -2.59
C VAL A 46 4.86 2.00 -3.29
N LEU A 47 3.71 2.65 -3.44
CA LEU A 47 2.52 2.06 -4.04
C LEU A 47 2.05 2.88 -5.24
N PRO A 48 1.56 2.25 -6.32
CA PRO A 48 0.83 2.96 -7.37
C PRO A 48 -0.38 3.70 -6.80
N VAL A 49 -0.72 4.86 -7.37
CA VAL A 49 -1.85 5.68 -6.88
C VAL A 49 -3.16 4.88 -6.87
N GLN A 50 -3.39 4.02 -7.86
CA GLN A 50 -4.59 3.20 -7.95
C GLN A 50 -4.71 2.21 -6.80
N VAL A 51 -3.59 1.61 -6.36
CA VAL A 51 -3.59 0.66 -5.22
C VAL A 51 -3.98 1.39 -3.93
N VAL A 52 -3.49 2.62 -3.75
CA VAL A 52 -3.83 3.41 -2.57
C VAL A 52 -5.30 3.84 -2.55
N GLN A 53 -5.90 4.08 -3.73
CA GLN A 53 -7.33 4.31 -3.88
C GLN A 53 -8.16 3.05 -3.59
N GLN A 54 -7.73 1.89 -4.09
CA GLN A 54 -8.40 0.61 -3.80
C GLN A 54 -8.36 0.22 -2.33
N LEU A 55 -7.30 0.61 -1.62
CA LEU A 55 -7.16 0.42 -0.18
C LEU A 55 -7.89 1.50 0.64
N ASP A 56 -8.59 2.44 0.02
CA ASP A 56 -9.30 3.55 0.66
C ASP A 56 -8.43 4.35 1.67
N MET A 57 -7.17 4.58 1.30
CA MET A 57 -6.19 5.17 2.22
C MET A 57 -6.15 6.69 2.12
N ASP A 58 -7.18 7.43 2.50
CA ASP A 58 -7.19 8.91 2.34
C ASP A 58 -6.60 9.71 3.53
N GLY A 59 -5.71 9.07 4.29
CA GLY A 59 -5.12 9.61 5.51
C GLY A 59 -3.79 10.37 5.37
N THR A 60 -3.31 10.85 6.52
CA THR A 60 -2.00 11.50 6.68
C THR A 60 -0.85 10.50 6.47
N GLY A 61 0.33 10.99 6.08
CA GLY A 61 1.52 10.15 5.89
C GLY A 61 1.76 9.67 4.45
N ARG A 62 0.83 9.96 3.53
CA ARG A 62 1.02 9.80 2.08
C ARG A 62 1.86 10.93 1.51
N ARG A 63 2.77 10.60 0.59
CA ARG A 63 3.46 11.59 -0.25
C ARG A 63 3.46 11.13 -1.69
N LEU A 64 2.79 11.88 -2.55
CA LEU A 64 2.85 11.69 -3.99
C LEU A 64 4.25 12.13 -4.48
N VAL A 65 4.90 11.27 -5.25
CA VAL A 65 6.21 11.55 -5.83
C VAL A 65 6.23 11.11 -7.31
N PRO A 66 7.01 11.79 -8.16
CA PRO A 66 7.24 11.31 -9.52
C PRO A 66 7.85 9.92 -9.51
N ASN A 67 7.44 9.08 -10.45
CA ASN A 67 8.05 7.78 -10.66
C ASN A 67 9.18 7.91 -11.69
N PRO A 68 10.44 7.71 -11.31
CA PRO A 68 11.57 7.85 -12.23
C PRO A 68 11.56 6.82 -13.37
N ALA A 69 10.88 5.68 -13.19
CA ALA A 69 10.72 4.67 -14.26
C ALA A 69 9.62 5.03 -15.26
N HIS A 70 8.59 5.77 -14.82
CA HIS A 70 7.44 6.16 -15.63
C HIS A 70 6.97 7.57 -15.22
N LEU A 71 7.51 8.60 -15.88
CA LEU A 71 7.32 10.01 -15.49
C LEU A 71 5.85 10.47 -15.49
N ASP A 72 5.00 9.81 -16.27
CA ASP A 72 3.56 10.02 -16.41
C ASP A 72 2.72 9.31 -15.34
N GLN A 73 3.31 8.39 -14.59
CA GLN A 73 2.63 7.53 -13.62
C GLN A 73 3.20 7.71 -12.23
N PRO A 74 2.77 8.75 -11.48
CA PRO A 74 3.30 9.01 -10.15
C PRO A 74 3.00 7.86 -9.18
N VAL A 75 3.80 7.75 -8.14
CA VAL A 75 3.65 6.76 -7.07
C VAL A 75 3.48 7.46 -5.73
N THR A 76 2.88 6.75 -4.78
CA THR A 76 2.65 7.23 -3.43
C THR A 76 3.60 6.53 -2.48
N LYS A 77 4.39 7.31 -1.72
CA LYS A 77 5.09 6.79 -0.55
C LYS A 77 4.12 6.74 0.63
N VAL A 78 3.94 5.56 1.21
CA VAL A 78 3.10 5.32 2.39
C VAL A 78 3.97 4.94 3.59
N LYS A 79 3.49 5.27 4.80
CA LYS A 79 4.16 4.92 6.05
C LYS A 79 3.55 3.63 6.61
#